data_AF-A0A1Y6MCE2-F1
#
_entry.id   AF-A0A1Y6MCE2-F1
#
_cell.length_a   1.000
_cell.length_b   1.000
_cell.length_c   1.000
_cell.angle_alpha   90.00
_cell.angle_beta   90.00
_cell.angle_gamma   90.00
#
_symmetry.space_group_name_H-M   'P 1'
#
loop_
_entity.id
_entity.type
_entity.pdbx_description
1 polymer ?
#
loop_
_entity_poly.entity_id
_entity_poly.type
_entity_poly.pdbx_seq_one_letter_code
_entity_poly.pdbx_strand_id
1 'polypeptide(L)'
;MTNKTFLTFHGCIYLIFSLALFFIPTIIWPIYGVEINDKYAYFLSQHTTIFLGGIAAISLLLKDIEAGITAKKLFIALLILNILGALITVYAGVTGIFVGFGWSDPAFFIILSIFTYLQFKKQ
;
A
#
# COMPACT_ATOMS: atom_id res chain seq x y z
N MET A 1 3.13 14.84 12.92
CA MET A 1 4.25 14.60 12.00
C MET A 1 4.17 15.59 10.86
N THR A 2 5.32 16.00 10.33
CA THR A 2 5.41 16.83 9.12
C THR A 2 5.06 16.00 7.89
N ASN A 3 4.76 16.67 6.77
CA ASN A 3 4.53 15.99 5.49
C ASN A 3 5.75 15.14 5.10
N LYS A 4 6.95 15.68 5.31
CA LYS A 4 8.22 14.99 5.08
C LYS A 4 8.29 13.64 5.79
N THR A 5 8.01 13.62 7.09
CA THR A 5 8.06 12.38 7.87
C THR A 5 7.02 11.39 7.38
N PHE A 6 5.76 11.83 7.21
CA PHE A 6 4.68 10.94 6.78
C PHE A 6 4.96 10.33 5.40
N LEU A 7 5.25 11.17 4.41
CA LEU A 7 5.41 10.75 3.01
C LEU A 7 6.71 9.98 2.79
N THR A 8 7.75 10.24 3.58
CA THR A 8 8.96 9.39 3.58
C THR A 8 8.61 8.00 4.10
N PHE A 9 7.95 7.90 5.26
CA PHE A 9 7.56 6.62 5.84
C PHE A 9 6.63 5.83 4.91
N HIS A 10 5.58 6.50 4.42
CA HIS A 10 4.64 5.94 3.45
C HIS A 10 5.36 5.44 2.19
N GLY A 11 6.21 6.28 1.59
CA GLY A 11 6.97 5.92 0.39
C GLY A 11 7.90 4.74 0.60
N CYS A 12 8.62 4.68 1.73
CA CYS A 12 9.49 3.57 2.07
C CYS A 12 8.73 2.25 2.23
N ILE A 13 7.56 2.26 2.86
CA ILE A 13 6.73 1.05 2.97
C ILE A 13 6.37 0.51 1.58
N TYR A 14 5.81 1.36 0.72
CA TYR A 14 5.42 0.95 -0.63
C TYR A 14 6.61 0.51 -1.48
N LEU A 15 7.78 1.13 -1.29
CA LEU A 15 9.01 0.71 -1.96
C LEU A 15 9.43 -0.69 -1.52
N ILE A 16 9.42 -0.97 -0.21
CA ILE A 16 9.77 -2.28 0.33
C ILE A 16 8.81 -3.36 -0.22
N PHE A 17 7.50 -3.12 -0.19
CA PHE A 17 6.53 -4.06 -0.76
C PHE A 17 6.69 -4.24 -2.27
N SER A 18 6.95 -3.16 -3.01
CA SER A 18 7.22 -3.22 -4.45
C SER A 18 8.42 -4.12 -4.75
N LEU A 19 9.53 -3.94 -4.03
CA LEU A 19 10.73 -4.77 -4.20
C LEU A 19 10.50 -6.22 -3.76
N ALA A 20 9.85 -6.45 -2.63
CA ALA A 20 9.58 -7.78 -2.11
C ALA A 20 8.70 -8.59 -3.09
N LEU A 21 7.60 -8.01 -3.57
CA LEU A 21 6.69 -8.67 -4.51
C LEU A 21 7.28 -8.80 -5.92
N PHE A 22 8.30 -8.00 -6.26
CA PHE A 22 9.02 -8.15 -7.52
C PHE A 22 10.00 -9.33 -7.48
N PHE A 23 10.80 -9.43 -6.41
CA PHE A 23 11.91 -10.39 -6.35
C PHE A 23 11.53 -11.73 -5.71
N ILE A 24 10.63 -11.74 -4.73
CA ILE A 24 10.32 -12.93 -3.92
C ILE A 24 8.81 -13.17 -3.71
N PRO A 25 7.96 -13.04 -4.74
CA PRO A 25 6.51 -13.21 -4.57
C PRO A 25 6.11 -14.63 -4.12
N THR A 26 6.89 -15.65 -4.49
CA THR A 26 6.69 -17.05 -4.08
C THR A 26 6.98 -17.31 -2.60
N ILE A 27 7.60 -16.36 -1.91
CA ILE A 27 7.82 -16.42 -0.46
C ILE A 27 6.75 -15.60 0.26
N ILE A 28 6.44 -14.40 -0.26
CA ILE A 28 5.51 -13.47 0.40
C ILE A 28 4.07 -13.97 0.34
N TRP A 29 3.55 -14.34 -0.83
CA TRP A 29 2.14 -14.70 -0.97
C TRP A 29 1.70 -15.91 -0.16
N PRO A 30 2.50 -17.00 -0.05
CA PRO A 30 2.12 -18.13 0.79
C PRO A 30 1.96 -17.79 2.27
N ILE A 31 2.69 -16.79 2.79
CA ILE A 31 2.52 -16.31 4.17
C ILE A 31 1.11 -15.73 4.35
N TYR A 32 0.54 -15.13 3.31
CA TYR A 32 -0.81 -14.54 3.29
C TYR A 32 -1.90 -15.58 2.97
N GLY A 33 -1.52 -16.84 2.72
CA GLY A 33 -2.43 -17.90 2.32
C GLY A 33 -2.68 -18.02 0.81
N VAL A 34 -1.91 -17.30 -0.01
CA VAL A 34 -2.05 -17.30 -1.48
C VAL A 34 -0.93 -18.09 -2.14
N GLU A 35 -1.31 -19.03 -3.00
CA GLU A 35 -0.37 -19.83 -3.76
C GLU A 35 -0.04 -19.19 -5.13
N ILE A 36 1.23 -19.26 -5.53
CA ILE A 36 1.68 -18.87 -6.88
C ILE A 36 1.86 -20.15 -7.70
N ASN A 37 0.80 -20.55 -8.38
CA ASN A 37 0.71 -21.88 -9.03
C ASN A 37 1.23 -21.91 -10.47
N ASP A 38 1.42 -20.76 -11.11
CA ASP A 38 1.93 -20.70 -12.47
C ASP A 38 2.73 -19.41 -12.76
N LYS A 39 3.32 -19.36 -13.96
CA LYS A 39 4.13 -18.23 -14.43
C LYS A 39 3.33 -16.93 -14.62
N TYR A 40 2.01 -17.02 -14.84
CA TYR A 40 1.15 -15.86 -15.04
C TYR A 40 0.78 -15.22 -13.70
N ALA A 41 0.47 -16.03 -12.68
CA ALA A 41 0.28 -15.56 -11.30
C ALA A 41 1.57 -14.93 -10.76
N TYR A 42 2.72 -15.55 -11.04
CA TYR A 42 4.02 -14.98 -10.71
C TYR A 42 4.23 -13.61 -11.37
N PHE A 43 4.04 -13.52 -12.69
CA PHE A 43 4.16 -12.27 -13.42
C PHE A 43 3.13 -11.23 -12.96
N LEU A 44 1.89 -11.62 -12.67
CA LEU A 44 0.86 -10.71 -12.20
C LEU A 44 1.23 -10.10 -10.84
N SER A 45 1.83 -10.89 -9.94
CA SER A 45 2.42 -10.36 -8.70
C SER A 45 3.53 -9.35 -8.97
N GLN A 46 4.43 -9.62 -9.92
CA GLN A 46 5.46 -8.65 -10.28
C GLN A 46 4.85 -7.41 -10.93
N HIS A 47 3.82 -7.57 -11.73
CA HIS A 47 3.15 -6.50 -12.45
C HIS A 47 2.46 -5.51 -11.48
N THR A 48 1.89 -5.98 -10.35
CA THR A 48 1.31 -5.07 -9.34
C THR A 48 2.34 -4.13 -8.71
N THR A 49 3.62 -4.49 -8.75
CA THR A 49 4.71 -3.66 -8.21
C THR A 49 4.88 -2.34 -8.93
N ILE A 50 4.38 -2.21 -10.17
CA ILE A 50 4.32 -0.95 -10.92
C ILE A 50 3.54 0.10 -10.13
N PHE A 51 2.39 -0.29 -9.58
CA PHE A 51 1.53 0.62 -8.81
C PHE A 51 2.17 0.94 -7.46
N LEU A 52 2.66 -0.07 -6.74
CA LEU A 52 3.33 0.12 -5.45
C LEU A 52 4.58 1.02 -5.58
N GLY A 53 5.42 0.75 -6.58
CA GLY A 53 6.60 1.55 -6.88
C GLY A 53 6.25 2.98 -7.32
N GLY A 54 5.17 3.14 -8.10
CA GLY A 54 4.64 4.46 -8.47
C GLY A 54 4.19 5.27 -7.25
N ILE A 55 3.45 4.64 -6.32
CA ILE A 55 3.03 5.27 -5.06
C ILE A 55 4.24 5.67 -4.21
N ALA A 56 5.25 4.80 -4.14
CA ALA A 56 6.50 5.08 -3.46
C ALA A 56 7.21 6.31 -4.06
N ALA A 57 7.36 6.34 -5.38
CA ALA A 57 7.98 7.45 -6.09
C ALA A 57 7.24 8.77 -5.85
N ILE A 58 5.91 8.79 -6.02
CA ILE A 58 5.07 9.97 -5.76
C ILE A 58 5.26 10.46 -4.31
N SER A 59 5.21 9.55 -3.33
CA SER A 59 5.35 9.89 -1.92
C SER A 59 6.73 10.50 -1.63
N LEU A 60 7.80 9.89 -2.15
CA LEU A 60 9.18 10.35 -1.90
C LEU A 60 9.52 11.66 -2.62
N LEU A 61 9.02 11.86 -3.84
CA LEU A 61 9.21 13.10 -4.61
C LEU A 61 8.45 14.27 -3.98
N LEU A 62 7.27 14.03 -3.43
CA LEU A 62 6.43 15.06 -2.82
C LEU A 62 6.60 15.16 -1.30
N LYS A 63 7.62 14.53 -0.71
CA LYS A 63 7.78 14.52 0.76
C LYS A 63 7.90 15.92 1.37
N ASP A 64 8.55 16.85 0.66
CA ASP A 64 8.75 18.22 1.13
C ASP A 64 7.62 19.18 0.69
N ILE A 65 6.45 18.64 0.28
CA ILE A 65 5.29 19.44 -0.14
C ILE A 65 4.77 20.32 1.00
N GLU A 66 4.55 21.59 0.69
CA GLU A 66 3.94 22.57 1.59
C GLU A 66 2.44 22.33 1.76
N ALA A 67 1.89 22.78 2.89
CA ALA A 67 0.45 22.73 3.14
C ALA A 67 -0.31 23.58 2.12
N GLY A 68 -1.52 23.14 1.75
CA GLY A 68 -2.33 23.81 0.76
C GLY A 68 -3.15 22.83 -0.09
N ILE A 69 -3.78 23.36 -1.14
CA ILE A 69 -4.75 22.62 -1.97
C ILE A 69 -4.11 21.38 -2.60
N THR A 70 -2.87 21.48 -3.07
CA THR A 70 -2.16 20.36 -3.72
C THR A 70 -1.85 19.25 -2.72
N ALA A 71 -1.31 19.59 -1.54
CA ALA A 71 -1.09 18.60 -0.48
C ALA A 71 -2.41 17.95 -0.08
N LYS A 72 -3.46 18.75 0.13
CA LYS A 72 -4.79 18.24 0.48
C LYS A 72 -5.32 17.22 -0.54
N LYS A 73 -5.17 17.48 -1.84
CA LYS A 73 -5.52 16.53 -2.91
C LYS A 73 -4.66 15.28 -2.91
N LEU A 74 -3.35 15.41 -2.68
CA LEU A 74 -2.44 14.27 -2.55
C LEU A 74 -2.89 13.34 -1.42
N PHE A 75 -3.14 13.87 -0.22
CA PHE A 75 -3.56 13.04 0.91
C PHE A 75 -4.97 12.45 0.73
N ILE A 76 -5.88 13.14 0.04
CA ILE A 76 -7.16 12.53 -0.37
C ILE A 76 -6.91 11.35 -1.31
N ALA A 77 -6.04 11.50 -2.32
CA ALA A 77 -5.74 10.42 -3.26
C ALA A 77 -5.13 9.21 -2.55
N LEU A 78 -4.18 9.42 -1.64
CA LEU A 78 -3.60 8.36 -0.81
C LEU A 78 -4.65 7.72 0.12
N LEU A 79 -5.58 8.51 0.68
CA LEU A 79 -6.65 7.98 1.52
C LEU A 79 -7.61 7.09 0.72
N ILE A 80 -8.00 7.52 -0.49
CA ILE A 80 -8.86 6.73 -1.39
C ILE A 80 -8.17 5.41 -1.73
N LEU A 81 -6.89 5.46 -2.11
CA LEU A 81 -6.08 4.27 -2.37
C LEU A 81 -6.11 3.30 -1.17
N ASN A 82 -5.88 3.81 0.04
CA ASN A 82 -5.83 2.97 1.24
C ASN A 82 -7.19 2.37 1.59
N ILE A 83 -8.28 3.12 1.40
CA ILE A 83 -9.65 2.61 1.58
C ILE A 83 -9.95 1.51 0.56
N LEU A 84 -9.58 1.70 -0.72
CA LEU A 84 -9.74 0.67 -1.75
C LEU A 84 -8.94 -0.59 -1.39
N GLY A 85 -7.69 -0.43 -0.93
CA GLY A 85 -6.87 -1.52 -0.43
C GLY A 85 -7.54 -2.27 0.71
N ALA A 86 -8.06 -1.56 1.72
CA ALA A 86 -8.78 -2.16 2.84
C ALA A 86 -10.00 -2.96 2.36
N LEU A 87 -10.82 -2.39 1.47
CA LEU A 87 -12.03 -3.06 0.97
C LEU A 87 -11.70 -4.35 0.21
N ILE A 88 -10.71 -4.31 -0.69
CA ILE A 88 -10.32 -5.47 -1.52
C ILE A 88 -9.68 -6.56 -0.65
N THR A 89 -8.84 -6.19 0.31
CA THR A 89 -8.14 -7.15 1.17
C THR A 89 -9.04 -7.74 2.25
N VAL A 90 -10.02 -6.97 2.75
CA VAL A 90 -11.12 -7.51 3.57
C VAL A 90 -11.93 -8.50 2.75
N TYR A 91 -12.27 -8.18 1.50
CA TYR A 91 -12.95 -9.10 0.60
C TYR A 91 -12.17 -10.42 0.43
N ALA A 92 -10.85 -10.35 0.23
CA ALA A 92 -9.99 -11.53 0.16
C ALA A 92 -10.00 -12.33 1.49
N GLY A 93 -9.99 -11.66 2.64
CA GLY A 93 -10.09 -12.31 3.95
C GLY A 93 -11.41 -13.03 4.17
N VAL A 94 -12.55 -12.38 3.90
CA VAL A 94 -13.88 -12.97 4.13
C VAL A 94 -14.22 -14.09 3.12
N THR A 95 -13.63 -14.07 1.93
CA THR A 95 -13.81 -15.14 0.93
C THR A 95 -12.86 -16.32 1.12
N GLY A 96 -11.95 -16.25 2.10
CA GLY A 96 -10.99 -17.31 2.40
C GLY A 96 -9.77 -17.35 1.50
N ILE A 97 -9.56 -16.33 0.64
CA ILE A 97 -8.34 -16.18 -0.16
C ILE A 97 -7.17 -15.81 0.75
N PHE A 98 -7.37 -14.86 1.66
CA PHE A 98 -6.40 -14.54 2.71
C PHE A 98 -6.72 -15.31 3.98
N VAL A 99 -5.73 -16.03 4.49
CA VAL A 99 -5.82 -16.79 5.75
C VAL A 99 -4.62 -16.51 6.65
N GLY A 100 -4.77 -16.72 7.96
CA GLY A 100 -3.69 -16.50 8.93
C GLY A 100 -3.14 -15.07 8.86
N PHE A 101 -1.86 -14.93 8.52
CA PHE A 101 -1.19 -13.63 8.40
C PHE A 101 -1.71 -12.77 7.25
N GLY A 102 -2.48 -13.34 6.31
CA GLY A 102 -3.17 -12.57 5.26
C GLY A 102 -4.10 -11.49 5.81
N TRP A 103 -4.66 -11.68 7.02
CA TRP A 103 -5.47 -10.66 7.71
C TRP A 103 -4.67 -9.42 8.16
N SER A 104 -3.34 -9.49 8.14
CA SER A 104 -2.50 -8.32 8.40
C SER A 104 -2.65 -7.24 7.32
N ASP A 105 -2.99 -7.62 6.08
CA ASP A 105 -3.12 -6.69 4.95
C ASP A 105 -4.31 -5.73 5.08
N PRO A 106 -5.54 -6.19 5.35
CA PRO A 106 -6.66 -5.27 5.62
C PRO A 106 -6.41 -4.41 6.86
N ALA A 107 -5.81 -4.98 7.92
CA ALA A 107 -5.45 -4.22 9.11
C ALA A 107 -4.45 -3.09 8.77
N PHE A 108 -3.44 -3.40 7.98
CA PHE A 108 -2.45 -2.44 7.50
C PHE A 108 -3.12 -1.29 6.73
N PHE A 109 -3.98 -1.59 5.76
CA PHE A 109 -4.67 -0.54 4.99
C PHE A 109 -5.64 0.31 5.81
N ILE A 110 -6.32 -0.29 6.79
CA ILE A 110 -7.19 0.46 7.73
C ILE A 110 -6.36 1.42 8.57
N ILE A 111 -5.26 0.96 9.16
CA ILE A 111 -4.36 1.79 9.97
C ILE A 111 -3.77 2.92 9.11
N LEU A 112 -3.34 2.60 7.89
CA LEU A 112 -2.76 3.58 6.99
C LEU A 112 -3.81 4.61 6.54
N SER A 113 -5.07 4.20 6.34
CA SER A 113 -6.19 5.12 6.09
C SER A 113 -6.39 6.09 7.24
N ILE A 114 -6.38 5.61 8.49
CA ILE A 114 -6.51 6.45 9.68
C ILE A 114 -5.36 7.47 9.74
N PHE A 115 -4.11 7.03 9.60
CA PHE A 115 -2.97 7.95 9.63
C PHE A 115 -2.99 8.95 8.47
N THR A 116 -3.40 8.51 7.28
CA THR A 116 -3.54 9.40 6.12
C THR A 116 -4.63 10.44 6.35
N TYR A 117 -5.77 10.06 6.91
CA TYR A 117 -6.85 10.99 7.26
C TYR A 117 -6.41 12.01 8.33
N LEU A 118 -5.69 11.56 9.36
CA LEU A 118 -5.13 12.46 10.38
C LEU A 118 -4.09 13.43 9.79
N GLN A 119 -3.33 13.02 8.77
CA GLN A 119 -2.40 13.90 8.08
C GLN A 119 -3.11 14.85 7.11
N PHE A 120 -4.15 14.38 6.42
CA PHE A 120 -5.04 15.19 5.58
C PHE A 120 -5.67 16.36 6.37
N LYS A 121 -6.13 16.12 7.60
CA LYS A 121 -6.70 17.17 8.46
C LYS A 121 -5.72 18.30 8.83
N LYS A 122 -4.43 18.10 8.61
CA LYS A 122 -3.37 19.09 8.88
C LYS A 122 -2.96 19.91 7.65
N GLN A 123 -3.55 19.62 6.49
CA GLN A 123 -3.31 20.32 5.23
C GLN A 123 -4.38 21.35 4.93
#